data_AF-A0A7S1WTX8-F1
#
_entry.id   AF-A0A7S1WTX8-F1
#
_cell.length_a   1.000
_cell.length_b   1.000
_cell.length_c   1.000
_cell.angle_alpha   90.00
_cell.angle_beta   90.00
_cell.angle_gamma   90.00
#
_symmetry.space_group_name_H-M   'P 1'
#
loop_
_entity.id
_entity.type
_entity.pdbx_description
1 polymer ?
#
loop_
_entity_poly.entity_id
_entity_poly.type
_entity_poly.pdbx_seq_one_letter_code
_entity_poly.pdbx_strand_id
1 'polypeptide(L)'
;MVQFIEEELHGLGPALARHGYGCRVLCRFLEHSEPDKRPTPLVADVLRDASGLCRHNFGHHVLEAVLEHGPPCQQHFIAAVLRERMRAGELNRHAHCVLAKALTYCHEEDRHLLSEQLFKDPPSLVALASRPCGANVLRALMRDPGPGSQMLS
;
A
#
# COMPACT_ATOMS: atom_id res chain seq x y z
N MET A 1 2.08 15.28 23.84
CA MET A 1 3.38 15.18 23.11
C MET A 1 3.19 14.91 21.61
N VAL A 2 2.10 14.24 21.18
CA VAL A 2 1.84 13.93 19.76
C VAL A 2 1.32 15.15 18.96
N GLN A 3 0.54 16.04 19.59
CA GLN A 3 -0.06 17.21 18.92
C GLN A 3 0.95 18.23 18.35
N PHE A 4 2.13 18.38 18.97
CA PHE A 4 3.15 19.34 18.49
C PHE A 4 3.79 18.90 17.16
N ILE A 5 3.80 17.58 16.89
CA ILE A 5 4.35 17.01 15.65
C ILE A 5 3.37 17.20 14.49
N GLU A 6 2.06 17.33 14.75
CA GLU A 6 1.06 17.50 13.68
C GLU A 6 1.07 18.90 13.07
N GLU A 7 1.24 19.94 13.89
CA GLU A 7 1.23 21.34 13.44
C GLU A 7 2.52 21.70 12.67
N GLU A 8 3.69 21.24 13.12
CA GLU A 8 4.97 21.47 12.45
C GLU A 8 5.12 20.66 11.15
N LEU A 9 4.45 19.51 11.03
CA LEU A 9 4.53 18.65 9.83
C LEU A 9 3.41 18.88 8.82
N HIS A 10 2.49 19.82 9.08
CA HIS A 10 1.39 20.12 8.19
C HIS A 10 1.91 20.64 6.84
N GLY A 11 1.60 19.95 5.74
CA GLY A 11 2.07 20.30 4.39
C GLY A 11 3.47 19.76 4.05
N LEU A 12 4.16 19.12 5.00
CA LEU A 12 5.46 18.46 4.77
C LEU A 12 5.32 16.94 4.59
N GLY A 13 4.11 16.38 4.66
CA GLY A 13 3.87 14.94 4.62
C GLY A 13 4.55 14.23 3.44
N PRO A 14 4.29 14.62 2.18
CA PRO A 14 4.94 14.04 1.01
C PRO A 14 6.46 14.22 0.99
N ALA A 15 6.97 15.37 1.46
CA ALA A 15 8.41 15.64 1.52
C ALA A 15 9.11 14.72 2.54
N LEU A 16 8.51 14.52 3.72
CA LEU A 16 9.01 13.60 4.74
C LEU A 16 8.97 12.16 4.27
N ALA A 17 7.90 11.74 3.60
CA ALA A 17 7.79 10.38 3.03
C ALA A 17 8.88 10.12 1.97
N ARG A 18 9.36 11.15 1.29
CA ARG A 18 10.47 11.08 0.32
C ARG A 18 11.85 11.23 0.97
N HIS A 19 11.94 11.56 2.25
CA HIS A 19 13.21 11.75 2.94
C HIS A 19 13.72 10.45 3.57
N GLY A 20 15.02 10.16 3.46
CA GLY A 20 15.61 8.89 3.92
C GLY A 20 15.50 8.65 5.44
N TYR A 21 15.41 9.72 6.23
CA TYR A 21 15.11 9.65 7.66
C TYR A 21 13.63 9.93 7.96
N GLY A 22 12.97 10.77 7.16
CA GLY A 22 11.59 11.19 7.38
C GLY A 22 10.60 10.04 7.20
N CYS A 23 10.85 9.16 6.22
CA CYS A 23 10.02 7.97 6.02
C CYS A 23 10.04 7.05 7.25
N ARG A 24 11.19 6.91 7.92
CA ARG A 24 11.31 6.07 9.12
C ARG A 24 10.53 6.66 10.30
N VAL A 25 10.54 7.98 10.44
CA VAL A 25 9.73 8.66 11.46
C VAL A 25 8.25 8.42 11.19
N LEU A 26 7.79 8.58 9.95
CA LEU A 26 6.40 8.31 9.57
C LEU A 26 6.00 6.85 9.78
N CYS A 27 6.84 5.89 9.38
CA CYS A 27 6.57 4.46 9.62
C CYS A 27 6.45 4.15 11.12
N ARG A 28 7.42 4.58 11.93
CA ARG A 28 7.38 4.37 13.39
C ARG A 28 6.18 5.03 14.04
N PHE A 29 5.83 6.20 13.54
CA PHE A 29 4.66 6.92 13.98
C PHE A 29 3.38 6.14 13.68
N LEU A 30 3.22 5.60 12.46
CA LEU A 30 2.09 4.75 12.08
C LEU A 30 2.03 3.46 12.90
N GLU A 31 3.17 2.86 13.23
CA GLU A 31 3.27 1.64 14.05
C GLU A 31 2.82 1.86 15.51
N HIS A 32 3.16 2.99 16.13
CA HIS A 32 3.01 3.21 17.58
C HIS A 32 1.87 4.17 17.95
N SER A 33 1.24 4.83 16.97
CA SER A 33 0.10 5.70 17.24
C SER A 33 -1.17 4.87 17.42
N GLU A 34 -1.82 5.05 18.57
CA GLU A 34 -3.18 4.55 18.79
C GLU A 34 -4.10 5.05 17.66
N PRO A 35 -5.04 4.22 17.14
CA PRO A 35 -5.91 4.58 16.03
C PRO A 35 -6.64 5.92 16.24
N ASP A 36 -7.10 6.17 17.46
CA ASP A 36 -7.84 7.38 17.83
C ASP A 36 -6.96 8.63 18.03
N LYS A 37 -5.63 8.44 18.18
CA LYS A 37 -4.65 9.51 18.38
C LYS A 37 -3.80 9.75 17.14
N ARG A 38 -4.11 9.08 16.03
CA ARG A 38 -3.34 9.22 14.80
C ARG A 38 -3.80 10.49 14.05
N PRO A 39 -2.89 11.37 13.64
CA PRO A 39 -3.16 12.49 12.75
C PRO A 39 -3.68 11.99 11.42
N THR A 40 -5.00 11.90 11.32
CA THR A 40 -5.70 11.76 10.05
C THR A 40 -5.25 12.81 9.04
N PRO A 41 -4.98 14.09 9.41
CA PRO A 41 -4.52 15.11 8.45
C PRO A 41 -3.14 14.85 7.85
N LEU A 42 -2.16 14.41 8.65
CA LEU A 42 -0.79 14.15 8.17
C LEU A 42 -0.78 12.95 7.22
N VAL A 43 -1.47 11.87 7.57
CA VAL A 43 -1.57 10.69 6.70
C VAL A 43 -2.35 11.01 5.43
N ALA A 44 -3.43 11.80 5.53
CA ALA A 44 -4.16 12.28 4.36
C ALA A 44 -3.27 13.14 3.44
N ASP A 45 -2.43 14.01 3.99
CA ASP A 45 -1.46 14.81 3.23
C ASP A 45 -0.44 13.94 2.49
N VAL A 46 0.11 12.91 3.15
CA VAL A 46 0.98 11.91 2.52
C VAL A 46 0.25 11.19 1.38
N LEU A 47 -1.00 10.78 1.60
CA LEU A 47 -1.79 10.03 0.61
C LEU A 47 -2.14 10.87 -0.63
N ARG A 48 -2.11 12.20 -0.59
CA ARG A 48 -2.27 13.04 -1.79
C ARG A 48 -1.25 12.72 -2.88
N ASP A 49 -0.06 12.25 -2.50
CA ASP A 49 1.01 11.82 -3.42
C ASP A 49 1.22 10.29 -3.40
N ALA A 50 0.23 9.50 -2.97
CA ALA A 50 0.33 8.03 -2.94
C ALA A 50 0.81 7.45 -4.29
N SER A 51 0.16 7.91 -5.37
CA SER A 51 0.85 8.57 -6.47
C SER A 51 2.29 8.15 -6.80
N GLY A 52 3.17 9.14 -6.62
CA GLY A 52 4.61 8.98 -6.77
C GLY A 52 5.25 8.19 -5.64
N LEU A 53 4.66 8.16 -4.44
CA LEU A 53 5.23 7.45 -3.29
C LEU A 53 5.30 5.93 -3.50
N CYS A 54 4.32 5.33 -4.17
CA CYS A 54 4.33 3.90 -4.53
C CYS A 54 5.62 3.49 -5.27
N ARG A 55 6.15 4.38 -6.11
CA ARG A 55 7.34 4.12 -6.93
C ARG A 55 8.63 4.64 -6.30
N HIS A 56 8.54 5.32 -5.16
CA HIS A 56 9.66 6.01 -4.55
C HIS A 56 10.52 5.09 -3.67
N ASN A 57 11.84 5.29 -3.71
CA ASN A 57 12.82 4.48 -2.95
C ASN A 57 12.57 4.49 -1.44
N PHE A 58 11.96 5.54 -0.89
CA PHE A 58 11.60 5.65 0.53
C PHE A 58 10.09 5.69 0.79
N GLY A 59 9.33 6.25 -0.17
CA GLY A 59 7.91 6.52 0.03
C GLY A 59 7.06 5.25 0.11
N HIS A 60 7.50 4.19 -0.59
CA HIS A 60 6.80 2.91 -0.59
C HIS A 60 6.68 2.31 0.82
N HIS A 61 7.70 2.46 1.68
CA HIS A 61 7.64 1.99 3.07
C HIS A 61 6.57 2.70 3.90
N VAL A 62 6.31 3.98 3.63
CA VAL A 62 5.25 4.72 4.31
C VAL A 62 3.89 4.16 3.89
N LEU A 63 3.70 3.89 2.60
CA LEU A 63 2.45 3.28 2.11
C LEU A 63 2.26 1.84 2.63
N GLU A 64 3.33 1.06 2.73
CA GLU A 64 3.30 -0.26 3.39
C GLU A 64 2.84 -0.13 4.85
N ALA A 65 3.40 0.82 5.60
CA ALA A 65 2.98 1.05 6.98
C ALA A 65 1.52 1.52 7.09
N VAL A 66 1.03 2.33 6.14
CA VAL A 66 -0.40 2.70 6.07
C VAL A 66 -1.26 1.48 5.75
N LEU A 67 -0.82 0.58 4.87
CA LEU A 67 -1.54 -0.66 4.58
C LEU A 67 -1.62 -1.56 5.82
N GLU A 68 -0.55 -1.65 6.61
CA GLU A 68 -0.47 -2.52 7.79
C GLU A 68 -1.24 -1.99 9.00
N HIS A 69 -1.19 -0.68 9.23
CA HIS A 69 -1.70 -0.08 10.47
C HIS A 69 -2.83 0.92 10.25
N GLY A 70 -3.07 1.37 9.02
CA GLY A 70 -4.07 2.37 8.67
C GLY A 70 -5.51 1.83 8.74
N PRO A 71 -6.50 2.72 8.90
CA PRO A 71 -7.91 2.35 8.81
C PRO A 71 -8.28 1.86 7.40
N PRO A 72 -9.37 1.08 7.27
CA PRO A 72 -9.81 0.51 5.99
C PRO A 72 -9.98 1.54 4.87
N CYS A 73 -10.42 2.76 5.18
CA CYS A 73 -10.58 3.82 4.18
C CYS A 73 -9.25 4.23 3.51
N GLN A 74 -8.14 4.21 4.26
CA GLN A 74 -6.81 4.53 3.73
C GLN A 74 -6.24 3.36 2.94
N GLN A 75 -6.47 2.13 3.41
CA GLN A 75 -6.10 0.91 2.68
C GLN A 75 -6.80 0.85 1.31
N HIS A 76 -8.11 1.12 1.30
CA HIS A 76 -8.91 1.19 0.08
C HIS A 76 -8.39 2.26 -0.89
N PHE A 77 -8.05 3.44 -0.39
CA PHE A 77 -7.48 4.50 -1.21
C PHE A 77 -6.16 4.06 -1.89
N ILE A 78 -5.25 3.42 -1.13
CA ILE A 78 -4.00 2.90 -1.70
C ILE A 78 -4.28 1.79 -2.73
N ALA A 79 -5.23 0.90 -2.47
CA ALA A 79 -5.63 -0.14 -3.42
C ALA A 79 -6.17 0.46 -4.73
N ALA A 80 -6.99 1.51 -4.66
CA ALA A 80 -7.48 2.21 -5.84
C ALA A 80 -6.33 2.82 -6.67
N VAL A 81 -5.37 3.48 -6.01
CA VAL A 81 -4.17 4.04 -6.66
C VAL A 81 -3.32 2.94 -7.31
N LEU A 82 -3.10 1.82 -6.64
CA LEU A 82 -2.36 0.68 -7.20
C LEU A 82 -3.06 0.14 -8.44
N ARG A 83 -4.39 0.02 -8.41
CA ARG A 83 -5.19 -0.47 -9.53
C ARG A 83 -5.05 0.42 -10.76
N GLU A 84 -5.07 1.74 -10.59
CA GLU A 84 -4.84 2.69 -11.69
C GLU A 84 -3.43 2.54 -12.27
N ARG A 85 -2.42 2.36 -11.42
CA ARG A 85 -1.02 2.17 -11.86
C ARG A 85 -0.79 0.84 -12.56
N MET A 86 -1.47 -0.22 -12.13
CA MET A 86 -1.48 -1.50 -12.82
C MET A 86 -2.05 -1.35 -14.23
N ARG A 87 -3.19 -0.66 -14.37
CA ARG A 87 -3.79 -0.38 -15.68
C ARG A 87 -2.90 0.46 -16.59
N ALA A 88 -2.13 1.38 -16.02
CA ALA A 88 -1.15 2.16 -16.75
C ALA A 88 0.15 1.39 -17.09
N GLY A 89 0.36 0.18 -16.54
CA GLY A 89 1.59 -0.59 -16.72
C GLY A 89 2.81 0.04 -16.03
N GLU A 90 2.60 0.88 -15.02
CA GLU A 90 3.64 1.71 -14.42
C GLU A 90 4.19 1.16 -13.09
N LEU A 91 4.15 -0.16 -12.91
CA LEU A 91 4.66 -0.79 -11.70
C LEU A 91 6.17 -0.96 -11.77
N ASN A 92 6.89 -0.38 -10.81
CA ASN A 92 8.31 -0.67 -10.60
C ASN A 92 8.51 -1.64 -9.42
N ARG A 93 9.76 -2.00 -9.11
CA ARG A 93 10.07 -2.87 -7.96
C ARG A 93 9.52 -2.34 -6.63
N HIS A 94 9.36 -1.04 -6.43
CA HIS A 94 8.82 -0.51 -5.16
C HIS A 94 7.30 -0.69 -5.11
N ALA A 95 6.62 -0.37 -6.22
CA ALA A 95 5.18 -0.54 -6.35
C ALA A 95 4.74 -2.00 -6.17
N HIS A 96 5.54 -2.96 -6.64
CA HIS A 96 5.29 -4.38 -6.40
C HIS A 96 5.39 -4.78 -4.91
N CYS A 97 6.17 -4.08 -4.07
CA CYS A 97 6.16 -4.34 -2.63
C CYS A 97 4.86 -3.86 -2.00
N VAL A 98 4.44 -2.64 -2.35
CA VAL A 98 3.18 -2.06 -1.89
C VAL A 98 2.00 -2.92 -2.33
N LEU A 99 2.03 -3.44 -3.57
CA LEU A 99 1.04 -4.39 -4.08
C LEU A 99 0.98 -5.67 -3.24
N ALA A 100 2.13 -6.26 -2.88
CA ALA A 100 2.17 -7.46 -2.04
C ALA A 100 1.52 -7.21 -0.66
N LYS A 101 1.79 -6.04 -0.06
CA LYS A 101 1.17 -5.65 1.21
C LYS A 101 -0.33 -5.37 1.04
N ALA A 102 -0.76 -4.71 -0.04
CA ALA A 102 -2.16 -4.46 -0.30
C ALA A 102 -2.96 -5.78 -0.45
N LEU A 103 -2.40 -6.76 -1.16
CA LEU A 103 -2.99 -8.10 -1.27
C LEU A 103 -3.03 -8.89 0.05
N THR A 104 -2.31 -8.44 1.08
CA THR A 104 -2.28 -9.08 2.41
C THR A 104 -3.22 -8.39 3.39
N TYR A 105 -3.22 -7.05 3.44
CA TYR A 105 -3.89 -6.27 4.49
C TYR A 105 -5.17 -5.55 4.07
N CYS A 106 -5.41 -5.33 2.77
CA CYS A 106 -6.65 -4.72 2.31
C CYS A 106 -7.86 -5.64 2.53
N HIS A 107 -9.05 -5.05 2.52
CA HIS A 107 -10.31 -5.78 2.59
C HIS A 107 -10.48 -6.74 1.40
N GLU A 108 -11.28 -7.79 1.58
CA GLU A 108 -11.45 -8.86 0.59
C GLU A 108 -11.82 -8.36 -0.80
N GLU A 109 -12.73 -7.38 -0.88
CA GLU A 109 -13.14 -6.73 -2.13
C GLU A 109 -11.96 -6.10 -2.88
N ASP A 110 -11.12 -5.32 -2.19
CA ASP A 110 -9.94 -4.69 -2.78
C ASP A 110 -8.90 -5.73 -3.22
N ARG A 111 -8.68 -6.77 -2.41
CA ARG A 111 -7.77 -7.87 -2.77
C ARG A 111 -8.26 -8.59 -4.02
N HIS A 112 -9.56 -8.85 -4.13
CA HIS A 112 -10.16 -9.48 -5.29
C HIS A 112 -9.92 -8.63 -6.54
N LEU A 113 -10.23 -7.34 -6.49
CA LEU A 113 -10.04 -6.42 -7.60
C LEU A 113 -8.57 -6.28 -8.01
N LEU A 114 -7.63 -6.25 -7.05
CA LEU A 114 -6.20 -6.23 -7.34
C LEU A 114 -5.73 -7.54 -7.97
N SER A 115 -6.19 -8.69 -7.45
CA SER A 115 -5.83 -10.01 -7.97
C SER A 115 -6.33 -10.20 -9.41
N GLU A 116 -7.56 -9.80 -9.70
CA GLU A 116 -8.16 -9.89 -11.04
C GLU A 116 -7.34 -9.07 -12.06
N GLN A 117 -6.89 -7.87 -11.68
CA GLN A 117 -6.03 -7.05 -12.54
C GLN A 117 -4.63 -7.66 -12.69
N LEU A 118 -4.08 -8.27 -11.64
CA LEU A 118 -2.77 -8.92 -11.69
C LEU A 118 -2.77 -10.13 -12.63
N PHE A 119 -3.84 -10.92 -12.65
CA PHE A 119 -3.97 -12.05 -13.57
C PHE A 119 -4.10 -11.62 -15.04
N LYS A 120 -4.56 -10.39 -15.30
CA LYS A 120 -4.61 -9.81 -16.65
C LYS A 120 -3.25 -9.29 -17.13
N ASP A 121 -2.25 -9.21 -16.26
CA ASP A 121 -0.90 -8.71 -16.58
C ASP A 121 0.19 -9.73 -16.16
N PRO A 122 0.46 -10.76 -17.00
CA PRO A 122 1.44 -11.80 -16.69
C PRO A 122 2.85 -11.29 -16.35
N PRO A 123 3.40 -10.25 -17.03
CA PRO A 123 4.65 -9.61 -16.63
C PRO A 123 4.69 -9.15 -15.17
N SER A 124 3.65 -8.44 -14.71
CA SER A 124 3.56 -7.98 -13.31
C SER A 124 3.40 -9.14 -12.33
N LEU A 125 2.68 -10.20 -12.73
CA LEU A 125 2.54 -11.42 -11.93
C LEU A 125 3.89 -12.11 -11.72
N VAL A 126 4.69 -12.26 -12.78
CA VAL A 126 6.04 -12.85 -12.69
C VAL A 126 6.98 -11.94 -11.90
N ALA A 127 6.89 -10.62 -12.09
CA ALA A 127 7.69 -9.64 -11.34
C ALA A 127 7.35 -9.66 -9.84
N LEU A 128 6.09 -9.91 -9.48
CA LEU A 128 5.68 -10.13 -8.09
C LEU A 128 6.20 -11.47 -7.56
N ALA A 129 6.05 -12.56 -8.33
CA ALA A 129 6.44 -13.91 -7.96
C ALA A 129 7.95 -14.06 -7.73
N SER A 130 8.76 -13.30 -8.48
CA SER A 130 10.22 -13.35 -8.41
C SER A 130 10.77 -12.74 -7.11
N ARG A 131 9.91 -12.26 -6.21
CA ARG A 131 10.30 -11.53 -5.00
C ARG A 131 9.94 -12.33 -3.76
N PRO A 132 10.79 -12.35 -2.72
CA PRO A 132 10.54 -13.12 -1.51
C PRO A 132 9.16 -12.83 -0.87
N CYS A 133 8.77 -11.55 -0.83
CA CYS A 133 7.48 -11.13 -0.29
C CYS A 133 6.31 -11.46 -1.22
N GLY A 134 6.50 -11.36 -2.54
CA GLY A 134 5.42 -11.56 -3.52
C GLY A 134 5.14 -13.03 -3.82
N ALA A 135 6.14 -13.92 -3.73
CA ALA A 135 5.95 -15.36 -3.87
C ALA A 135 4.99 -15.94 -2.82
N ASN A 136 5.08 -15.46 -1.57
CA ASN A 136 4.20 -15.91 -0.49
C ASN A 136 2.77 -15.42 -0.69
N VAL A 137 2.60 -14.19 -1.13
CA VAL A 137 1.28 -13.59 -1.44
C VAL A 137 0.62 -14.32 -2.62
N LEU A 138 1.37 -14.60 -3.69
CA LEU A 138 0.84 -15.37 -4.82
C LEU A 138 0.44 -16.79 -4.43
N ARG A 139 1.23 -17.47 -3.60
CA ARG A 139 0.86 -18.78 -3.06
C ARG A 139 -0.39 -18.72 -2.19
N ALA A 140 -0.58 -17.66 -1.42
CA ALA A 140 -1.79 -17.45 -0.63
C ALA A 140 -3.01 -17.25 -1.54
N LEU A 141 -2.89 -16.39 -2.56
CA LEU A 141 -3.95 -16.13 -3.55
C LEU A 141 -4.29 -17.37 -4.39
N MET A 142 -3.32 -18.22 -4.71
CA MET A 142 -3.55 -19.48 -5.43
C MET A 142 -4.16 -20.58 -4.57
N ARG A 143 -3.98 -20.53 -3.25
CA ARG A 143 -4.57 -21.50 -2.31
C ARG A 143 -6.00 -21.14 -1.91
N ASP A 144 -6.34 -19.86 -1.94
CA ASP A 144 -7.68 -19.36 -1.68
C ASP A 144 -8.06 -18.37 -2.78
N PRO A 145 -8.34 -18.87 -4.01
CA PRO A 145 -8.98 -18.04 -5.00
C PRO A 145 -10.36 -17.76 -4.42
N GLY A 146 -10.63 -16.50 -4.02
CA GLY A 146 -11.84 -16.12 -3.30
C GLY A 146 -13.14 -16.72 -3.89
N PRO A 147 -14.26 -16.66 -3.17
CA PRO A 147 -15.44 -17.51 -3.38
C PRO A 147 -16.13 -17.46 -4.77
N GLY A 148 -15.64 -16.67 -5.73
CA GLY A 148 -16.08 -16.66 -7.13
C GLY A 148 -15.63 -17.86 -7.98
N SER A 149 -14.78 -18.77 -7.48
CA SER A 149 -14.30 -19.92 -8.26
C SER A 149 -15.25 -21.13 -8.27
N GLN A 150 -16.38 -21.08 -7.56
CA GLN A 150 -17.36 -22.18 -7.49
C GLN A 150 -18.58 -22.02 -8.42
N MET A 151 -18.63 -20.99 -9.27
CA MET A 151 -19.78 -20.74 -10.17
C MET A 151 -19.57 -21.12 -11.64
N LEU A 152 -18.54 -21.91 -11.97
CA LEU A 152 -18.33 -22.46 -13.32
C LEU A 152 -18.10 -23.98 -13.28
N SER A 153 -19.07 -24.71 -12.73
CA SER A 153 -19.21 -26.16 -12.91
C SER A 153 -20.66 -26.51 -13.20
#